data_AF-A0A7C5ZMA8-F1
#
_entry.id   AF-A0A7C5ZMA8-F1
#
_cell.length_a   1.000
_cell.length_b   1.000
_cell.length_c   1.000
_cell.angle_alpha   90.00
_cell.angle_beta   90.00
_cell.angle_gamma   90.00
#
_symmetry.space_group_name_H-M   'P 1'
#
loop_
_entity.id
_entity.type
_entity.pdbx_description
1 polymer ?
#
loop_
_entity_poly.entity_id
_entity_poly.type
_entity_poly.pdbx_seq_one_letter_code
_entity_poly.pdbx_strand_id
1 'polypeptide(L)'
;MAPEAWTAAAVISANFGLGTLTFASLVILALGGRISLRQEALAIGNPLEIGYNRINPRRLVRDVAVFTFGIELIGMLLLYALWVPHLGWANAVWPAVFHSVSAFCNAGFSTFSDNLMGFHNAPLILLAIPSVVIGFVAIDKLLFGDFFRDAIFVDAKAHPAMDVLREHFHGATAMALHGFVTLPFFLALAGVLLAWFFYLKRPDIPDMLAQRFSALYALLVNKYYLDRLNEIVFAGGARAIGLGLWKGGDVAVIDGVAVNGTARLVGWFAGAIRFVQSGYIYHYAFAMLIGIAIALFFFLTLPYVWPALTAR
;
A
#
# COMPACT_ATOMS: atom_id res chain seq x y z
N MET A 1 -1.84 -23.33 14.35
CA MET A 1 -1.77 -22.01 15.03
C MET A 1 -3.08 -21.81 15.79
N ALA A 2 -3.06 -21.27 17.00
CA ALA A 2 -4.26 -21.14 17.83
C ALA A 2 -5.31 -20.22 17.18
N PRO A 3 -6.63 -20.46 17.36
CA PRO A 3 -7.71 -19.62 16.80
C PRO A 3 -7.54 -18.12 17.12
N GLU A 4 -6.92 -17.83 18.27
CA GLU A 4 -6.69 -16.51 18.83
C GLU A 4 -5.65 -15.69 18.04
N ALA A 5 -4.71 -16.36 17.36
CA ALA A 5 -3.74 -15.70 16.50
C ALA A 5 -4.38 -15.23 15.17
N TRP A 6 -5.35 -16.00 14.65
CA TRP A 6 -6.07 -15.65 13.43
C TRP A 6 -7.11 -14.56 13.65
N THR A 7 -7.79 -14.56 14.80
CA THR A 7 -8.67 -13.45 15.18
C THR A 7 -7.86 -12.15 15.33
N ALA A 8 -6.69 -12.20 15.98
CA ALA A 8 -5.79 -11.05 16.06
C ALA A 8 -5.31 -10.58 14.68
N ALA A 9 -4.90 -11.49 13.80
CA ALA A 9 -4.49 -11.15 12.43
C ALA A 9 -5.63 -10.50 11.63
N ALA A 10 -6.86 -11.00 11.75
CA ALA A 10 -8.04 -10.43 11.09
C ALA A 10 -8.34 -8.99 11.56
N VAL A 11 -8.27 -8.77 12.87
CA VAL A 11 -8.48 -7.44 13.48
C VAL A 11 -7.37 -6.47 13.07
N ILE A 12 -6.12 -6.93 13.00
CA ILE A 12 -4.99 -6.12 12.53
C ILE A 12 -5.18 -5.77 11.05
N SER A 13 -5.55 -6.72 10.19
CA SER A 13 -5.78 -6.44 8.77
C SER A 13 -6.93 -5.45 8.55
N ALA A 14 -8.05 -5.59 9.27
CA ALA A 14 -9.20 -4.69 9.15
C ALA A 14 -8.85 -3.25 9.57
N ASN A 15 -8.15 -3.10 10.70
CA ASN A 15 -7.72 -1.78 11.18
C ASN A 15 -6.66 -1.14 10.25
N PHE A 16 -5.81 -1.96 9.63
CA PHE A 16 -4.83 -1.50 8.66
C PHE A 16 -5.49 -0.99 7.37
N GLY A 17 -6.51 -1.69 6.85
CA GLY A 17 -7.28 -1.26 5.67
C GLY A 17 -8.07 0.04 5.87
N LEU A 18 -8.69 0.21 7.04
CA LEU A 18 -9.34 1.48 7.42
C LEU A 18 -8.33 2.63 7.60
N GLY A 19 -7.13 2.32 8.12
CA GLY A 19 -6.04 3.28 8.31
C GLY A 19 -5.49 3.82 6.99
N THR A 20 -5.27 2.97 5.99
CA THR A 20 -4.75 3.39 4.68
C THR A 20 -5.76 4.23 3.90
N LEU A 21 -7.06 3.93 3.98
CA LEU A 21 -8.12 4.73 3.35
C LEU A 21 -8.29 6.11 4.00
N THR A 22 -8.17 6.18 5.33
CA THR A 22 -8.20 7.45 6.07
C THR A 22 -6.96 8.29 5.74
N PHE A 23 -5.78 7.67 5.71
CA PHE A 23 -4.54 8.34 5.35
C PHE A 23 -4.53 8.82 3.89
N ALA A 24 -4.97 7.98 2.94
CA ALA A 24 -5.09 8.35 1.54
C ALA A 24 -6.08 9.51 1.34
N SER A 25 -7.21 9.50 2.05
CA SER A 25 -8.18 10.60 2.03
C SER A 25 -7.61 11.89 2.59
N LEU A 26 -6.84 11.84 3.68
CA LEU A 26 -6.14 13.00 4.26
C LEU A 26 -5.05 13.53 3.32
N VAL A 27 -4.30 12.66 2.64
CA VAL A 27 -3.28 13.03 1.65
C VAL A 27 -3.93 13.66 0.41
N ILE A 28 -5.04 13.11 -0.09
CA ILE A 28 -5.81 13.69 -1.19
C ILE A 28 -6.38 15.05 -0.81
N LEU A 29 -6.89 15.23 0.42
CA LEU A 29 -7.35 16.53 0.92
C LEU A 29 -6.20 17.53 1.10
N ALA A 30 -5.01 17.07 1.50
CA ALA A 30 -3.81 17.90 1.63
C ALA A 30 -3.22 18.31 0.26
N LEU A 31 -3.30 17.45 -0.75
CA LEU A 31 -2.81 17.69 -2.12
C LEU A 31 -3.83 18.43 -3.01
N GLY A 32 -5.13 18.23 -2.79
CA GLY A 32 -6.24 18.79 -3.58
C GLY A 32 -6.57 20.26 -3.30
N GLY A 33 -5.82 20.93 -2.43
CA GLY A 33 -6.02 22.35 -2.12
C GLY A 33 -5.39 23.34 -3.10
N ARG A 34 -4.57 22.90 -4.08
CA ARG A 34 -3.85 23.79 -5.00
C ARG A 34 -3.56 23.14 -6.37
N ILE A 35 -4.58 22.93 -7.19
CA ILE A 35 -4.38 22.70 -8.63
C ILE A 35 -4.78 23.99 -9.36
N SER A 36 -3.74 24.65 -9.87
CA SER A 36 -3.68 25.83 -10.73
C SER A 36 -4.97 26.22 -11.49
N LEU A 37 -5.63 27.29 -11.03
CA LEU A 37 -6.78 27.96 -11.68
C LEU A 37 -6.50 28.50 -13.10
N ARG A 38 -5.25 28.49 -13.57
CA ARG A 38 -4.85 29.14 -14.84
C ARG A 38 -5.03 28.26 -16.08
N GLN A 39 -5.08 26.93 -15.90
CA GLN A 39 -5.27 25.98 -17.00
C GLN A 39 -6.75 25.65 -17.24
N GLU A 40 -7.58 25.69 -16.19
CA GLU A 40 -9.02 25.45 -16.26
C GLU A 40 -9.78 26.58 -16.97
N ALA A 41 -9.40 27.83 -16.70
CA ALA A 41 -10.01 29.02 -17.32
C ALA A 41 -9.74 29.14 -18.84
N LEU A 42 -8.72 28.45 -19.36
CA LEU A 42 -8.39 28.42 -20.79
C LEU A 42 -9.09 27.28 -21.54
N ALA A 43 -9.53 26.24 -20.84
CA ALA A 43 -10.21 25.08 -21.42
C ALA A 43 -11.74 25.24 -21.44
N ILE A 44 -12.30 26.03 -20.54
CA ILE A 44 -13.75 26.15 -20.32
C ILE A 44 -14.17 27.57 -20.67
N GLY A 45 -14.57 27.78 -21.93
CA GLY A 45 -14.96 29.09 -22.49
C GLY A 45 -16.24 29.72 -21.91
N ASN A 46 -16.64 29.42 -20.68
CA ASN A 46 -17.73 30.12 -19.97
C ASN A 46 -17.49 30.05 -18.44
N PRO A 47 -17.26 31.19 -17.74
CA PRO A 47 -16.85 31.16 -16.32
C PRO A 47 -17.97 30.98 -15.28
N LEU A 48 -19.16 30.49 -15.65
CA LEU A 48 -20.30 30.46 -14.74
C LEU A 48 -20.99 29.10 -14.81
N GLU A 49 -20.64 28.19 -13.89
CA GLU A 49 -21.52 27.15 -13.30
C GLU A 49 -20.79 25.96 -12.64
N ILE A 50 -19.46 25.98 -12.45
CA ILE A 50 -18.81 24.89 -11.67
C ILE A 50 -18.88 25.21 -10.18
N GLY A 51 -19.97 24.78 -9.56
CA GLY A 51 -20.14 24.74 -8.11
C GLY A 51 -19.07 23.87 -7.47
N TYR A 52 -18.05 24.49 -6.87
CA TYR A 52 -17.09 23.85 -5.99
C TYR A 52 -17.83 23.32 -4.74
N ASN A 53 -18.35 22.09 -4.84
CA ASN A 53 -18.93 21.43 -3.70
C ASN A 53 -17.80 21.07 -2.74
N ARG A 54 -17.70 21.79 -1.61
CA ARG A 54 -16.77 21.45 -0.53
C ARG A 54 -17.04 20.00 -0.14
N ILE A 55 -16.11 19.08 -0.46
CA ILE A 55 -16.24 17.66 -0.11
C ILE A 55 -16.45 17.58 1.40
N ASN A 56 -17.65 17.19 1.83
CA ASN A 56 -17.98 17.11 3.25
C ASN A 56 -17.26 15.90 3.85
N PRO A 57 -16.28 16.08 4.76
CA PRO A 57 -15.44 14.99 5.27
C PRO A 57 -16.28 13.89 5.93
N ARG A 58 -17.38 14.26 6.59
CA ARG A 58 -18.29 13.32 7.24
C ARG A 58 -19.03 12.43 6.24
N ARG A 59 -19.37 12.98 5.07
CA ARG A 59 -20.02 12.23 3.98
C ARG A 59 -19.03 11.30 3.29
N LEU A 60 -17.81 11.79 3.03
CA LEU A 60 -16.74 10.98 2.47
C LEU A 60 -16.40 9.78 3.36
N VAL A 61 -16.19 10.00 4.66
CA VAL A 61 -15.91 8.91 5.63
C VAL A 61 -17.06 7.91 5.70
N ARG A 62 -18.31 8.39 5.70
CA ARG A 62 -19.49 7.51 5.68
C ARG A 62 -19.54 6.66 4.40
N ASP A 63 -19.34 7.28 3.24
CA ASP A 63 -19.45 6.60 1.96
C ASP A 63 -18.33 5.57 1.80
N VAL A 64 -17.12 5.88 2.26
CA VAL A 64 -15.99 4.93 2.34
C VAL A 64 -16.32 3.77 3.29
N ALA A 65 -16.83 4.05 4.49
CA ALA A 65 -17.17 3.00 5.45
C ALA A 65 -18.27 2.06 4.91
N VAL A 66 -19.35 2.62 4.33
CA VAL A 66 -20.44 1.84 3.73
C VAL A 66 -19.94 1.01 2.55
N PHE A 67 -19.06 1.55 1.73
CA PHE A 67 -18.45 0.84 0.62
C PHE A 67 -17.56 -0.32 1.09
N THR A 68 -16.69 -0.09 2.08
CA THR A 68 -15.81 -1.10 2.67
C THR A 68 -16.60 -2.27 3.26
N PHE A 69 -17.51 -1.98 4.20
CA PHE A 69 -18.33 -3.03 4.81
C PHE A 69 -19.26 -3.70 3.81
N GLY A 70 -19.71 -2.98 2.78
CA GLY A 70 -20.53 -3.52 1.69
C GLY A 70 -19.77 -4.56 0.87
N ILE A 71 -18.54 -4.24 0.44
CA ILE A 71 -17.70 -5.18 -0.32
C ILE A 71 -17.26 -6.36 0.54
N GLU A 72 -16.89 -6.14 1.80
CA GLU A 72 -16.52 -7.21 2.72
C GLU A 72 -17.69 -8.17 2.98
N LEU A 73 -18.92 -7.66 3.08
CA LEU A 73 -20.12 -8.48 3.22
C LEU A 73 -20.41 -9.29 1.95
N ILE A 74 -20.32 -8.67 0.77
CA ILE A 74 -20.51 -9.36 -0.52
C ILE A 74 -19.44 -10.45 -0.69
N GLY A 75 -18.17 -10.12 -0.45
CA GLY A 75 -17.06 -11.06 -0.52
C GLY A 75 -17.23 -12.22 0.46
N MET A 76 -17.70 -11.95 1.67
CA MET A 76 -17.98 -12.97 2.68
C MET A 76 -19.11 -13.89 2.20
N LEU A 77 -20.22 -13.35 1.70
CA LEU A 77 -21.35 -14.16 1.22
C LEU A 77 -20.96 -15.05 0.03
N LEU A 78 -20.17 -14.53 -0.90
CA LEU A 78 -19.69 -15.28 -2.07
C LEU A 78 -18.74 -16.40 -1.65
N LEU A 79 -17.76 -16.11 -0.78
CA LEU A 79 -16.83 -17.11 -0.26
C LEU A 79 -17.54 -18.15 0.62
N TYR A 80 -18.52 -17.72 1.41
CA TYR A 80 -19.35 -18.61 2.21
C TYR A 80 -20.13 -19.58 1.32
N ALA A 81 -20.83 -19.09 0.29
CA ALA A 81 -21.54 -19.94 -0.66
C ALA A 81 -20.61 -20.93 -1.39
N LEU A 82 -19.38 -20.51 -1.70
CA LEU A 82 -18.38 -21.36 -2.34
C LEU A 82 -17.85 -22.47 -1.42
N TRP A 83 -17.72 -22.19 -0.13
CA TRP A 83 -17.11 -23.11 0.84
C TRP A 83 -18.09 -23.95 1.65
N VAL A 84 -19.37 -23.58 1.72
CA VAL A 84 -20.43 -24.39 2.35
C VAL A 84 -20.44 -25.84 1.81
N PRO A 85 -20.32 -26.12 0.49
CA PRO A 85 -20.26 -27.49 -0.01
C PRO A 85 -19.04 -28.30 0.44
N HIS A 86 -17.94 -27.62 0.81
CA HIS A 86 -16.65 -28.26 1.11
C HIS A 86 -16.38 -28.39 2.61
N LEU A 87 -16.78 -27.39 3.40
CA LEU A 87 -16.50 -27.28 4.84
C LEU A 87 -17.75 -27.49 5.72
N GLY A 88 -18.94 -27.42 5.13
CA GLY A 88 -20.23 -27.43 5.84
C GLY A 88 -20.62 -26.04 6.36
N TRP A 89 -21.91 -25.89 6.66
CA TRP A 89 -22.53 -24.59 7.01
C TRP A 89 -21.87 -23.89 8.19
N ALA A 90 -21.60 -24.58 9.29
CA ALA A 90 -21.01 -23.96 10.48
C ALA A 90 -19.53 -23.61 10.30
N ASN A 91 -18.76 -24.47 9.62
CA ASN A 91 -17.31 -24.31 9.53
C ASN A 91 -16.88 -23.35 8.41
N ALA A 92 -17.75 -23.06 7.43
CA ALA A 92 -17.46 -22.14 6.33
C ALA A 92 -17.54 -20.66 6.74
N VAL A 93 -18.23 -20.33 7.85
CA VAL A 93 -18.46 -18.94 8.29
C VAL A 93 -17.14 -18.22 8.56
N TRP A 94 -16.29 -18.81 9.41
CA TRP A 94 -15.06 -18.16 9.85
C TRP A 94 -14.04 -17.96 8.71
N PRO A 95 -13.72 -18.98 7.88
CA PRO A 95 -12.86 -18.79 6.72
C PRO A 95 -13.41 -17.74 5.74
N ALA A 96 -14.72 -17.70 5.49
CA ALA A 96 -15.34 -16.74 4.57
C ALA A 96 -15.21 -15.29 5.07
N VAL A 97 -15.45 -15.04 6.36
CA VAL A 97 -15.24 -13.72 6.98
C VAL A 97 -13.77 -13.32 6.89
N PHE A 98 -12.88 -14.21 7.33
CA PHE A 98 -11.44 -13.92 7.39
C PHE A 98 -10.87 -13.59 6.01
N HIS A 99 -11.17 -14.42 5.00
CA HIS A 99 -10.62 -14.22 3.66
C HIS A 99 -11.26 -13.05 2.92
N SER A 100 -12.51 -12.68 3.21
CA SER A 100 -13.12 -11.48 2.64
C SER A 100 -12.40 -10.21 3.12
N VAL A 101 -12.19 -10.10 4.43
CA VAL A 101 -11.46 -8.97 5.05
C VAL A 101 -9.99 -8.94 4.58
N SER A 102 -9.33 -10.11 4.59
CA SER A 102 -7.93 -10.25 4.13
C SER A 102 -7.78 -9.88 2.65
N ALA A 103 -8.74 -10.27 1.80
CA ALA A 103 -8.73 -9.91 0.38
C ALA A 103 -8.99 -8.42 0.14
N PHE A 104 -9.95 -7.80 0.85
CA PHE A 104 -10.22 -6.36 0.74
C PHE A 104 -9.01 -5.52 1.16
N CYS A 105 -8.34 -5.93 2.23
CA CYS A 105 -7.13 -5.28 2.73
C CYS A 105 -5.85 -5.70 1.98
N ASN A 106 -5.95 -6.60 0.99
CA ASN A 106 -4.82 -7.20 0.27
C ASN A 106 -3.71 -7.74 1.22
N ALA A 107 -4.12 -8.34 2.34
CA ALA A 107 -3.22 -8.76 3.41
C ALA A 107 -2.48 -10.07 3.08
N GLY A 108 -2.98 -10.88 2.14
CA GLY A 108 -2.31 -12.09 1.66
C GLY A 108 -2.27 -13.25 2.66
N PHE A 109 -2.97 -13.14 3.80
CA PHE A 109 -3.07 -14.20 4.81
C PHE A 109 -4.26 -15.12 4.54
N SER A 110 -4.11 -16.39 4.92
CA SER A 110 -5.13 -17.42 4.80
C SER A 110 -5.24 -18.29 6.05
N THR A 111 -6.46 -18.69 6.41
CA THR A 111 -6.70 -19.68 7.48
C THR A 111 -6.42 -21.12 7.05
N PHE A 112 -6.15 -21.38 5.76
CA PHE A 112 -5.82 -22.71 5.26
C PHE A 112 -4.30 -22.90 5.14
N SER A 113 -3.86 -24.15 5.28
CA SER A 113 -2.43 -24.53 5.25
C SER A 113 -1.78 -24.35 3.87
N ASP A 114 -2.55 -24.40 2.80
CA ASP A 114 -2.14 -24.25 1.40
C ASP A 114 -2.55 -22.88 0.82
N ASN A 115 -2.83 -21.90 1.69
CA ASN A 115 -3.48 -20.64 1.35
C ASN A 115 -4.83 -20.85 0.64
N LEU A 116 -4.88 -20.69 -0.67
CA LEU A 116 -6.09 -20.86 -1.48
C LEU A 116 -5.82 -21.74 -2.70
N MET A 117 -4.67 -22.43 -2.73
CA MET A 117 -4.24 -23.21 -3.89
C MET A 117 -5.20 -24.36 -4.19
N GLY A 118 -5.81 -24.98 -3.18
CA GLY A 118 -6.86 -25.97 -3.37
C GLY A 118 -8.15 -25.44 -4.03
N PHE A 119 -8.37 -24.13 -4.02
CA PHE A 119 -9.57 -23.47 -4.53
C PHE A 119 -9.33 -22.63 -5.79
N HIS A 120 -8.14 -22.70 -6.41
CA HIS A 120 -7.75 -21.85 -7.54
C HIS A 120 -8.75 -21.83 -8.71
N ASN A 121 -9.43 -22.95 -8.97
CA ASN A 121 -10.39 -23.06 -10.07
C ASN A 121 -11.62 -22.16 -9.89
N ALA A 122 -12.10 -21.96 -8.67
CA ALA A 122 -13.39 -21.30 -8.45
C ALA A 122 -13.37 -19.78 -8.70
N PRO A 123 -12.44 -18.98 -8.15
CA PRO A 123 -12.35 -17.55 -8.46
C PRO A 123 -12.02 -17.28 -9.93
N LEU A 124 -11.14 -18.09 -10.53
CA LEU A 124 -10.76 -17.94 -11.93
C LEU A 124 -11.95 -18.19 -12.86
N ILE A 125 -12.76 -19.22 -12.61
CA ILE A 125 -13.96 -19.51 -13.40
C ILE A 125 -15.03 -18.43 -13.17
N LEU A 126 -15.21 -17.99 -11.92
CA LEU A 126 -16.19 -16.97 -11.56
C LEU A 126 -15.85 -15.57 -12.12
N LEU A 127 -14.57 -15.30 -12.39
CA LEU A 127 -14.17 -14.09 -13.11
C LEU A 127 -14.20 -14.30 -14.62
N ALA A 128 -13.64 -15.41 -15.12
CA ALA A 128 -13.49 -15.65 -16.55
C ALA A 128 -14.84 -15.74 -17.29
N ILE A 129 -15.83 -16.47 -16.76
CA ILE A 129 -17.11 -16.66 -17.44
C ILE A 129 -17.88 -15.33 -17.55
N PRO A 130 -18.13 -14.58 -16.46
CA PRO A 130 -18.81 -13.28 -16.56
C PRO A 130 -18.00 -12.26 -17.37
N SER A 131 -16.67 -12.24 -17.29
CA SER A 131 -15.84 -11.33 -18.11
C SER A 131 -15.98 -11.61 -19.60
N VAL A 132 -16.00 -12.88 -20.03
CA VAL A 132 -16.23 -13.25 -21.44
C VAL A 132 -17.65 -12.90 -21.87
N VAL A 133 -18.66 -13.17 -21.03
CA VAL A 133 -20.06 -12.88 -21.33
C VAL A 133 -20.31 -11.37 -21.44
N ILE A 134 -19.83 -10.58 -20.48
CA ILE A 134 -19.94 -9.11 -20.52
C ILE A 134 -19.16 -8.55 -21.70
N GLY A 135 -17.93 -9.02 -21.93
CA GLY A 135 -17.13 -8.61 -23.09
C GLY A 135 -17.86 -8.87 -24.41
N PHE A 136 -18.45 -10.06 -24.58
CA PHE A 136 -19.18 -10.43 -25.79
C PHE A 136 -20.43 -9.57 -26.03
N VAL A 137 -21.19 -9.24 -24.98
CA VAL A 137 -22.41 -8.43 -25.09
C VAL A 137 -22.11 -6.93 -25.21
N ALA A 138 -21.06 -6.44 -24.54
CA ALA A 138 -20.79 -5.01 -24.42
C ALA A 138 -19.88 -4.45 -25.51
N ILE A 139 -19.07 -5.26 -26.19
CA ILE A 139 -18.02 -4.80 -27.11
C ILE A 139 -18.52 -3.82 -28.18
N ASP A 140 -19.66 -4.08 -28.80
CA ASP A 140 -20.25 -3.18 -29.81
C ASP A 140 -20.66 -1.82 -29.22
N LYS A 141 -21.33 -1.84 -28.06
CA LYS A 141 -21.78 -0.62 -27.37
C LYS A 141 -20.61 0.18 -26.80
N LEU A 142 -19.53 -0.51 -26.43
CA LEU A 142 -18.35 0.08 -25.83
C LEU A 142 -17.40 0.70 -26.87
N LEU A 143 -17.25 0.05 -28.04
CA LEU A 143 -16.40 0.54 -29.12
C LEU A 143 -17.10 1.59 -30.01
N PHE A 144 -18.37 1.40 -30.32
CA PHE A 144 -19.08 2.22 -31.33
C PHE A 144 -20.38 2.84 -30.84
N GLY A 145 -20.77 2.58 -29.60
CA GLY A 145 -21.96 3.17 -28.97
C GLY A 145 -21.65 4.43 -28.16
N ASP A 146 -22.68 4.96 -27.48
CA ASP A 146 -22.57 6.19 -26.70
C ASP A 146 -21.95 6.00 -25.30
N PHE A 147 -21.44 4.80 -24.95
CA PHE A 147 -21.03 4.47 -23.58
C PHE A 147 -19.97 5.43 -23.00
N PHE A 148 -19.02 5.88 -23.84
CA PHE A 148 -17.97 6.81 -23.43
C PHE A 148 -18.16 8.24 -23.97
N ARG A 149 -19.30 8.56 -24.58
CA ARG A 149 -19.51 9.82 -25.30
C ARG A 149 -19.26 11.07 -24.45
N ASP A 150 -19.63 11.02 -23.17
CA ASP A 150 -19.48 12.14 -22.24
C ASP A 150 -18.11 12.15 -21.52
N ALA A 151 -17.33 11.07 -21.65
CA ALA A 151 -16.07 10.88 -20.93
C ALA A 151 -14.83 10.97 -21.84
N ILE A 152 -14.96 10.61 -23.13
CA ILE A 152 -13.86 10.57 -24.09
C ILE A 152 -14.27 11.37 -25.33
N PHE A 153 -13.59 12.50 -25.54
CA PHE A 153 -13.71 13.29 -26.77
C PHE A 153 -12.61 12.88 -27.74
N VAL A 154 -13.00 12.34 -28.90
CA VAL A 154 -12.09 11.99 -30.01
C VAL A 154 -12.36 12.92 -31.18
N ASP A 155 -11.33 13.66 -31.62
CA ASP A 155 -11.41 14.39 -32.89
C ASP A 155 -11.27 13.40 -34.05
N ALA A 156 -12.42 13.00 -34.59
CA ALA A 156 -12.50 12.04 -35.69
C ALA A 156 -11.77 12.52 -36.97
N LYS A 157 -11.53 13.83 -37.15
CA LYS A 157 -10.79 14.35 -38.31
C LYS A 157 -9.28 14.20 -38.15
N ALA A 158 -8.77 14.37 -36.93
CA ALA A 158 -7.35 14.21 -36.64
C ALA A 158 -6.94 12.73 -36.45
N HIS A 159 -7.88 11.89 -35.99
CA HIS A 159 -7.60 10.50 -35.62
C HIS A 159 -8.67 9.51 -36.16
N PRO A 160 -8.59 9.09 -37.44
CA PRO A 160 -9.59 8.21 -38.08
C PRO A 160 -9.48 6.73 -37.66
N ALA A 161 -8.75 6.41 -36.60
CA ALA A 161 -8.48 5.02 -36.20
C ALA A 161 -9.76 4.22 -35.89
N MET A 162 -10.78 4.88 -35.33
CA MET A 162 -12.06 4.25 -35.02
C MET A 162 -12.91 3.96 -36.26
N ASP A 163 -12.78 4.79 -37.31
CA ASP A 163 -13.47 4.55 -38.58
C ASP A 163 -12.87 3.35 -39.31
N VAL A 164 -11.54 3.26 -39.37
CA VAL A 164 -10.83 2.09 -39.92
C VAL A 164 -11.15 0.82 -39.11
N LEU A 165 -11.20 0.91 -37.78
CA LEU A 165 -11.56 -0.22 -36.93
C LEU A 165 -12.99 -0.71 -37.20
N ARG A 166 -13.93 0.21 -37.47
CA ARG A 166 -15.33 -0.11 -37.79
C ARG A 166 -15.46 -0.92 -39.08
N GLU A 167 -14.62 -0.67 -40.07
CA GLU A 167 -14.60 -1.42 -41.33
C GLU A 167 -14.15 -2.87 -41.13
N HIS A 168 -13.24 -3.12 -40.19
CA HIS A 168 -12.67 -4.45 -39.92
C HIS A 168 -13.43 -5.22 -38.82
N PHE A 169 -14.30 -4.56 -38.07
CA PHE A 169 -15.07 -5.17 -36.99
C PHE A 169 -16.41 -5.69 -37.50
N HIS A 170 -16.53 -7.02 -37.61
CA HIS A 170 -17.74 -7.70 -38.09
C HIS A 170 -18.55 -8.35 -36.96
N GLY A 171 -18.50 -7.78 -35.75
CA GLY A 171 -19.20 -8.28 -34.56
C GLY A 171 -18.37 -9.23 -33.70
N ALA A 172 -18.83 -9.43 -32.46
CA ALA A 172 -18.14 -10.25 -31.46
C ALA A 172 -17.94 -11.71 -31.90
N THR A 173 -18.91 -12.29 -32.60
CA THR A 173 -18.85 -13.68 -33.10
C THR A 173 -17.81 -13.84 -34.20
N ALA A 174 -17.79 -12.93 -35.17
CA ALA A 174 -16.81 -12.93 -36.26
C ALA A 174 -15.41 -12.71 -35.71
N MET A 175 -15.24 -11.81 -34.74
CA MET A 175 -13.96 -11.58 -34.06
C MET A 175 -13.47 -12.86 -33.35
N ALA A 176 -14.34 -13.54 -32.62
CA ALA A 176 -14.00 -14.78 -31.90
C ALA A 176 -13.59 -15.91 -32.88
N LEU A 177 -14.35 -16.11 -33.96
CA LEU A 177 -14.05 -17.13 -34.97
C LEU A 177 -12.79 -16.80 -35.77
N HIS A 178 -12.58 -15.52 -36.08
CA HIS A 178 -11.38 -15.07 -36.79
C HIS A 178 -10.11 -15.42 -36.00
N GLY A 179 -10.17 -15.36 -34.66
CA GLY A 179 -9.07 -15.79 -33.79
C GLY A 179 -8.49 -17.16 -34.15
N PHE A 180 -9.34 -18.15 -34.48
CA PHE A 180 -8.93 -19.52 -34.81
C PHE A 180 -8.29 -19.71 -36.18
N VAL A 181 -8.48 -18.76 -37.10
CA VAL A 181 -7.88 -18.80 -38.45
C VAL A 181 -6.65 -17.90 -38.57
N THR A 182 -6.33 -17.14 -37.52
CA THR A 182 -5.18 -16.24 -37.53
C THR A 182 -3.85 -16.98 -37.36
N LEU A 183 -2.78 -16.41 -37.91
CA LEU A 183 -1.42 -16.95 -37.78
C LEU A 183 -0.97 -17.13 -36.32
N PRO A 184 -1.24 -16.20 -35.37
CA PRO A 184 -0.95 -16.40 -33.95
C PRO A 184 -1.58 -17.66 -33.35
N PHE A 185 -2.80 -18.04 -33.76
CA PHE A 185 -3.43 -19.27 -33.28
C PHE A 185 -2.64 -20.51 -33.71
N PHE A 186 -2.26 -20.59 -34.98
CA PHE A 186 -1.45 -21.70 -35.48
C PHE A 186 -0.05 -21.73 -34.86
N LEU A 187 0.56 -20.56 -34.61
CA LEU A 187 1.85 -20.45 -33.92
C LEU A 187 1.76 -20.97 -32.47
N ALA A 188 0.71 -20.57 -31.74
CA ALA A 188 0.47 -21.04 -30.38
C ALA A 188 0.20 -22.54 -30.34
N LEU A 189 -0.63 -23.05 -31.26
CA LEU A 189 -0.91 -24.48 -31.40
C LEU A 189 0.36 -25.27 -31.71
N ALA A 190 1.20 -24.77 -32.64
CA ALA A 190 2.49 -25.38 -32.94
C ALA A 190 3.41 -25.40 -31.71
N GLY A 191 3.45 -24.32 -30.91
CA GLY A 191 4.19 -24.28 -29.65
C GLY A 191 3.74 -25.33 -28.64
N VAL A 192 2.42 -25.52 -28.48
CA VAL A 192 1.84 -26.55 -27.61
C VAL A 192 2.18 -27.96 -28.11
N LEU A 193 2.03 -28.21 -29.41
CA LEU A 193 2.34 -29.51 -30.01
C LEU A 193 3.84 -29.85 -29.91
N LEU A 194 4.71 -28.85 -30.11
CA LEU A 194 6.15 -28.99 -29.99
C LEU A 194 6.55 -29.28 -28.54
N ALA A 195 5.97 -28.55 -27.58
CA ALA A 195 6.19 -28.81 -26.16
C ALA A 195 5.72 -30.22 -25.77
N TRP A 196 4.52 -30.62 -26.20
CA TRP A 196 4.01 -31.99 -25.99
C TRP A 196 4.96 -33.03 -26.56
N PHE A 197 5.47 -32.83 -27.78
CA PHE A 197 6.40 -33.75 -28.42
C PHE A 197 7.73 -33.84 -27.66
N PHE A 198 8.32 -32.69 -27.29
CA PHE A 198 9.58 -32.62 -26.57
C PHE A 198 9.50 -33.22 -25.17
N TYR A 199 8.43 -32.98 -24.42
CA TYR A 199 8.34 -33.44 -23.04
C TYR A 199 7.69 -34.83 -22.86
N LEU A 200 6.82 -35.28 -23.78
CA LEU A 200 6.13 -36.59 -23.63
C LEU A 200 6.61 -37.67 -24.60
N LYS A 201 7.05 -37.31 -25.81
CA LYS A 201 7.50 -38.30 -26.81
C LYS A 201 9.00 -38.43 -26.88
N ARG A 202 9.72 -37.30 -26.81
CA ARG A 202 11.17 -37.29 -27.01
C ARG A 202 11.92 -36.34 -26.06
N PRO A 203 12.02 -36.69 -24.76
CA PRO A 203 12.65 -35.86 -23.72
C PRO A 203 14.16 -35.63 -23.89
N ASP A 204 14.84 -36.42 -24.72
CA ASP A 204 16.25 -36.22 -25.07
C ASP A 204 16.51 -34.91 -25.83
N ILE A 205 15.52 -34.39 -26.58
CA ILE A 205 15.71 -33.18 -27.40
C ILE A 205 15.97 -31.93 -26.55
N PRO A 206 15.14 -31.58 -25.54
CA PRO A 206 15.42 -30.45 -24.64
C PRO A 206 16.80 -30.52 -23.98
N ASP A 207 17.23 -31.69 -23.51
CA ASP A 207 18.53 -31.88 -22.86
C ASP A 207 19.69 -31.67 -23.84
N MET A 208 19.57 -32.21 -25.06
CA MET A 208 20.54 -31.96 -26.13
C MET A 208 20.62 -30.47 -26.50
N LEU A 209 19.47 -29.78 -26.58
CA LEU A 209 19.42 -28.34 -26.85
C LEU A 209 20.06 -27.54 -25.72
N ALA A 210 19.80 -27.89 -24.46
CA ALA A 210 20.38 -27.24 -23.29
C ALA A 210 21.91 -27.40 -23.27
N GLN A 211 22.43 -28.58 -23.63
CA GLN A 211 23.87 -28.81 -23.72
C GLN A 211 24.52 -28.05 -24.88
N ARG A 212 23.87 -28.06 -26.07
CA ARG A 212 24.40 -27.40 -27.27
C ARG A 212 24.37 -25.87 -27.19
N PHE A 213 23.31 -25.32 -26.60
CA PHE A 213 23.13 -23.88 -26.39
C PHE A 213 23.26 -23.50 -24.92
N SER A 214 24.26 -24.07 -24.23
CA SER A 214 24.45 -23.92 -22.78
C SER A 214 24.54 -22.46 -22.32
N ALA A 215 25.14 -21.57 -23.10
CA ALA A 215 25.19 -20.14 -22.78
C ALA A 215 23.81 -19.47 -22.81
N LEU A 216 23.01 -19.74 -23.85
CA LEU A 216 21.66 -19.20 -23.98
C LEU A 216 20.73 -19.81 -22.93
N TYR A 217 20.85 -21.11 -22.71
CA TYR A 217 20.12 -21.82 -21.66
C TYR A 217 20.46 -21.26 -20.27
N ALA A 218 21.75 -21.04 -19.97
CA ALA A 218 22.20 -20.43 -18.72
C ALA A 218 21.62 -19.02 -18.53
N LEU A 219 21.56 -18.21 -19.59
CA LEU A 219 20.95 -16.88 -19.54
C LEU A 219 19.44 -16.96 -19.27
N LEU A 220 18.72 -17.83 -19.97
CA LEU A 220 17.27 -18.00 -19.81
C LEU A 220 16.90 -18.58 -18.44
N VAL A 221 17.61 -19.61 -17.98
CA VAL A 221 17.34 -20.28 -16.69
C VAL A 221 17.67 -19.37 -15.51
N ASN A 222 18.69 -18.53 -15.62
CA ASN A 222 19.01 -17.50 -14.63
C ASN A 222 18.15 -16.23 -14.79
N LYS A 223 17.03 -16.29 -15.53
CA LYS A 223 16.10 -15.18 -15.75
C LYS A 223 16.82 -13.89 -16.18
N TYR A 224 17.73 -14.02 -17.15
CA TYR A 224 18.55 -12.91 -17.65
C TYR A 224 19.42 -12.24 -16.58
N TYR A 225 19.64 -12.89 -15.43
CA TYR A 225 20.33 -12.38 -14.24
C TYR A 225 19.71 -11.11 -13.63
N LEU A 226 18.48 -10.78 -14.00
CA LEU A 226 17.80 -9.58 -13.48
C LEU A 226 17.52 -9.68 -11.98
N ASP A 227 17.15 -10.87 -11.50
CA ASP A 227 16.94 -11.13 -10.06
C ASP A 227 18.24 -10.88 -9.27
N ARG A 228 19.36 -11.39 -9.78
CA ARG A 228 20.68 -11.21 -9.15
C ARG A 228 21.14 -9.76 -9.17
N LEU A 229 20.90 -9.05 -10.26
CA LEU A 229 21.17 -7.62 -10.35
C LEU A 229 20.34 -6.87 -9.30
N ASN A 230 19.06 -7.23 -9.15
CA ASN A 230 18.19 -6.60 -8.18
C ASN A 230 18.66 -6.83 -6.73
N GLU A 231 18.99 -8.07 -6.38
CA GLU A 231 19.47 -8.40 -5.05
C GLU A 231 20.78 -7.72 -4.68
N ILE A 232 21.71 -7.61 -5.63
CA ILE A 232 23.02 -7.01 -5.38
C ILE A 232 22.91 -5.48 -5.34
N VAL A 233 22.29 -4.89 -6.35
CA VAL A 233 22.29 -3.44 -6.55
C VAL A 233 21.23 -2.77 -5.68
N PHE A 234 19.97 -3.18 -5.82
CA PHE A 234 18.86 -2.51 -5.14
C PHE A 234 18.72 -3.00 -3.70
N ALA A 235 18.54 -4.30 -3.48
CA ALA A 235 18.35 -4.83 -2.13
C ALA A 235 19.63 -4.70 -1.28
N GLY A 236 20.79 -5.04 -1.84
CA GLY A 236 22.09 -4.89 -1.20
C GLY A 236 22.41 -3.43 -0.88
N GLY A 237 22.23 -2.53 -1.84
CA GLY A 237 22.40 -1.09 -1.65
C GLY A 237 21.49 -0.54 -0.56
N ALA A 238 20.20 -0.87 -0.58
CA ALA A 238 19.24 -0.44 0.44
C ALA A 238 19.62 -0.94 1.85
N ARG A 239 20.02 -2.21 1.98
CA ARG A 239 20.48 -2.77 3.26
C ARG A 239 21.74 -2.07 3.78
N ALA A 240 22.71 -1.79 2.91
CA ALA A 240 23.95 -1.10 3.30
C ALA A 240 23.67 0.33 3.78
N ILE A 241 22.82 1.06 3.05
CA ILE A 241 22.39 2.42 3.45
C ILE A 241 21.63 2.37 4.78
N GLY A 242 20.68 1.45 4.93
CA GLY A 242 19.92 1.27 6.17
C GLY A 242 20.80 0.94 7.37
N LEU A 243 21.79 0.05 7.20
CA LEU A 243 22.78 -0.27 8.23
C LEU A 243 23.64 0.93 8.60
N GLY A 244 24.04 1.75 7.62
CA GLY A 244 24.79 2.98 7.84
C GLY A 244 23.99 4.00 8.65
N LEU A 245 22.73 4.24 8.28
CA LEU A 245 21.85 5.16 9.00
C LEU A 245 21.52 4.69 10.42
N TRP A 246 21.31 3.38 10.62
CA TRP A 246 21.03 2.84 11.95
C TRP A 246 22.24 2.92 12.88
N LYS A 247 23.40 2.39 12.46
CA LYS A 247 24.59 2.37 13.33
C LYS A 247 25.22 3.76 13.49
N GLY A 248 25.27 4.53 12.41
CA GLY A 248 25.90 5.85 12.39
C GLY A 248 24.99 6.98 12.87
N GLY A 249 23.70 6.92 12.56
CA GLY A 249 22.73 7.93 12.99
C GLY A 249 22.16 7.62 14.37
N ASP A 250 21.44 6.52 14.47
CA ASP A 250 20.62 6.22 15.65
C ASP A 250 21.50 5.89 16.89
N VAL A 251 22.32 4.86 16.79
CA VAL A 251 23.11 4.38 17.94
C VAL A 251 24.21 5.37 18.34
N ALA A 252 24.91 5.97 17.38
CA ALA A 252 26.03 6.84 17.69
C ALA A 252 25.59 8.25 18.12
N VAL A 253 24.61 8.86 17.44
CA VAL A 253 24.21 10.25 17.70
C VAL A 253 23.09 10.32 18.73
N ILE A 254 22.04 9.53 18.60
CA ILE A 254 20.87 9.63 19.48
C ILE A 254 21.18 8.98 20.83
N ASP A 255 21.54 7.70 20.83
CA ASP A 255 21.83 7.00 22.08
C ASP A 255 23.15 7.47 22.70
N GLY A 256 24.18 7.65 21.88
CA GLY A 256 25.50 8.06 22.35
C GLY A 256 25.56 9.50 22.85
N VAL A 257 25.21 10.47 22.00
CA VAL A 257 25.41 11.89 22.30
C VAL A 257 24.22 12.49 23.01
N ALA A 258 23.00 12.27 22.52
CA ALA A 258 21.82 12.92 23.09
C ALA A 258 21.40 12.29 24.43
N VAL A 259 21.32 10.96 24.52
CA VAL A 259 20.83 10.28 25.74
C VAL A 259 21.96 10.06 26.75
N ASN A 260 23.02 9.33 26.39
CA ASN A 260 24.09 9.03 27.33
C ASN A 260 24.95 10.26 27.67
N GLY A 261 25.11 11.20 26.74
CA GLY A 261 25.81 12.46 26.99
C GLY A 261 25.11 13.32 28.03
N THR A 262 23.78 13.46 27.93
CA THR A 262 22.99 14.22 28.91
C THR A 262 22.96 13.52 30.27
N ALA A 263 22.82 12.19 30.30
CA ALA A 263 22.88 11.42 31.54
C ALA A 263 24.23 11.56 32.26
N ARG A 264 25.36 11.54 31.53
CA ARG A 264 26.70 11.79 32.10
C ARG A 264 26.84 13.19 32.65
N LEU A 265 26.33 14.19 31.94
CA LEU A 265 26.35 15.59 32.38
C LEU A 265 25.61 15.76 33.71
N VAL A 266 24.38 15.22 33.80
CA VAL A 266 23.59 15.25 35.04
C VAL A 266 24.30 14.50 36.16
N GLY A 267 24.86 13.33 35.89
CA GLY A 267 25.64 12.56 36.87
C GLY A 267 26.88 13.29 37.38
N TRP A 268 27.60 13.98 36.50
CA TRP A 268 28.74 14.81 36.87
C TRP A 268 28.33 16.00 37.75
N PHE A 269 27.27 16.72 37.38
CA PHE A 269 26.73 17.81 38.19
C PHE A 269 26.25 17.33 39.57
N ALA A 270 25.54 16.20 39.64
CA ALA A 270 25.13 15.60 40.90
C ALA A 270 26.33 15.20 41.77
N GLY A 271 27.39 14.66 41.16
CA GLY A 271 28.65 14.33 41.84
C GLY A 271 29.36 15.57 42.40
N ALA A 272 29.39 16.67 41.66
CA ALA A 272 29.96 17.93 42.13
C ALA A 272 29.16 18.53 43.29
N ILE A 273 27.82 18.55 43.19
CA ILE A 273 26.92 19.04 44.25
C ILE A 273 27.05 18.20 45.53
N ARG A 274 27.36 16.90 45.41
CA ARG A 274 27.56 16.02 46.58
C ARG A 274 28.68 16.51 47.50
N PHE A 275 29.73 17.13 46.98
CA PHE A 275 30.82 17.67 47.80
C PHE A 275 30.44 18.94 48.58
N VAL A 276 29.35 19.61 48.21
CA VAL A 276 28.81 20.76 48.95
C VAL A 276 28.12 20.30 50.25
N GLN A 277 27.71 19.03 50.32
CA GLN A 277 27.11 18.44 51.52
C GLN A 277 28.19 17.89 52.46
N SER A 278 28.60 18.67 53.46
CA SER A 278 29.67 18.33 54.40
C SER A 278 29.25 17.40 55.55
N GLY A 279 27.95 17.15 55.73
CA GLY A 279 27.40 16.29 56.80
C GLY A 279 27.40 16.91 58.21
N TYR A 280 28.02 18.09 58.40
CA TYR A 280 28.02 18.80 59.66
C TYR A 280 26.81 19.72 59.81
N ILE A 281 26.06 19.57 60.90
CA ILE A 281 24.81 20.30 61.16
C ILE A 281 24.99 21.83 61.08
N TYR A 282 26.15 22.36 61.50
CA TYR A 282 26.43 23.81 61.49
C TYR A 282 26.46 24.42 60.08
N HIS A 283 26.94 23.68 59.07
CA HIS A 283 26.95 24.16 57.68
C HIS A 283 25.53 24.32 57.14
N TYR A 284 24.63 23.39 57.50
CA TYR A 284 23.21 23.48 57.16
C TYR A 284 22.52 24.63 57.88
N ALA A 285 22.79 24.82 59.18
CA ALA A 285 22.25 25.94 59.95
C ALA A 285 22.69 27.30 59.38
N PHE A 286 23.97 27.42 58.99
CA PHE A 286 24.51 28.63 58.37
C PHE A 286 23.88 28.89 56.98
N ALA A 287 23.76 27.86 56.14
CA ALA A 287 23.09 27.97 54.84
C ALA A 287 21.61 28.36 54.97
N MET A 288 20.92 27.84 56.00
CA MET A 288 19.53 28.19 56.29
C MET A 288 19.37 29.65 56.71
N LEU A 289 20.25 30.17 57.59
CA LEU A 289 20.25 31.57 57.99
C LEU A 289 20.50 32.49 56.80
N ILE A 290 21.48 32.17 55.95
CA ILE A 290 21.72 32.91 54.69
C ILE A 290 20.51 32.84 53.77
N GLY A 291 19.91 31.66 53.61
CA GLY A 291 18.71 31.47 52.79
C GLY A 291 17.54 32.32 53.27
N ILE A 292 17.28 32.36 54.57
CA ILE A 292 16.24 33.20 55.17
C ILE A 292 16.59 34.68 55.00
N ALA A 293 17.84 35.09 55.23
CA ALA A 293 18.26 36.47 55.05
C ALA A 293 18.11 36.94 53.60
N ILE A 294 18.50 36.11 52.62
CA ILE A 294 18.31 36.40 51.20
C ILE A 294 16.82 36.44 50.86
N ALA A 295 16.03 35.46 51.32
CA ALA A 295 14.60 35.43 51.06
C ALA A 295 13.88 36.65 51.64
N LEU A 296 14.21 37.05 52.86
CA LEU A 296 13.68 38.26 53.50
C LEU A 296 14.18 39.52 52.80
N PHE A 297 15.46 39.59 52.45
CA PHE A 297 15.99 40.72 51.68
C PHE A 297 15.24 40.86 50.36
N PHE A 298 15.10 39.77 49.60
CA PHE A 298 14.38 39.78 48.33
C PHE A 298 12.91 40.15 48.56
N PHE A 299 12.22 39.51 49.50
CA PHE A 299 10.80 39.73 49.77
C PHE A 299 10.49 41.13 50.34
N LEU A 300 11.36 41.71 51.17
CA LEU A 300 11.17 43.04 51.74
C LEU A 300 11.58 44.13 50.75
N THR A 301 12.60 43.91 49.92
CA THR A 301 13.04 44.90 48.93
C THR A 301 12.24 44.83 47.64
N LEU A 302 11.71 43.67 47.24
CA LEU A 302 10.90 43.52 46.02
C LEU A 302 9.77 44.54 45.97
N PRO A 303 8.92 44.73 46.99
CA PRO A 303 7.82 45.68 46.93
C PRO A 303 8.24 47.13 46.68
N TYR A 304 9.48 47.51 47.02
CA TYR A 304 10.01 48.85 46.81
C TYR A 304 10.81 49.00 45.50
N VAL A 305 11.52 47.94 45.10
CA VAL A 305 12.35 47.92 43.88
C VAL A 305 11.52 47.51 42.66
N TRP A 306 10.50 46.68 42.83
CA TRP A 306 9.64 46.17 41.77
C TRP A 306 8.85 47.28 41.07
N PRO A 307 8.17 48.21 41.77
CA PRO A 307 7.53 49.35 41.10
C PRO A 307 8.53 50.25 40.37
N ALA A 308 9.75 50.40 40.89
CA ALA A 308 10.82 51.19 40.25
C ALA A 308 11.39 50.51 38.99
N LEU A 309 11.38 49.17 38.93
CA LEU A 309 11.81 48.40 37.77
C LEU A 309 10.70 48.25 36.71
N THR A 310 9.42 48.27 37.12
CA THR A 310 8.25 48.15 36.23
C THR A 310 7.61 49.49 35.86
N ALA A 311 8.08 50.62 36.39
CA ALA A 311 7.67 51.96 35.96
C ALA A 311 8.31 52.34 34.61
N ARG A 312 7.91 51.62 33.56
CA ARG A 312 8.01 52.02 32.15
C ARG A 312 6.67 51.81 31.49
#